data_AF-A0A540LNY7-F1
#
_entry.id   AF-A0A540LNY7-F1
#
_cell.length_a   1.000
_cell.length_b   1.000
_cell.length_c   1.000
_cell.angle_alpha   90.00
_cell.angle_beta   90.00
_cell.angle_gamma   90.00
#
_symmetry.space_group_name_H-M   'P 1'
#
loop_
_entity.id
_entity.type
_entity.pdbx_description
1 polymer ?
#
loop_
_entity_poly.entity_id
_entity_poly.type
_entity_poly.pdbx_seq_one_letter_code
_entity_poly.pdbx_strand_id
1 'polypeptide(L)'
;MAELALPSPIISILLLFVFSGEISMVVNAQNAWCVANPAAQEEALHSAVDYACSYVDCTPTVKGGCCFYPDTSVHHASYAMNAYYQKMGRKQWNCYFTNTGLISLTDPSYYASCIFVSGGSGPPLPQKKDTWCVAKPGIPDPALQEIIDFACGVLKDCSKIQEHGSCFLPNTLISHASFAMNLYYKADGQYNCDFNGAGQVVVTNPSLGDCVYV
;
A
#
# COMPACT_ATOMS: atom_id res chain seq x y z
N MET A 1 14.05 -44.64 61.01
CA MET A 1 15.51 -44.75 61.20
C MET A 1 16.13 -45.06 59.86
N ALA A 2 17.31 -44.46 59.62
CA ALA A 2 18.23 -44.60 58.49
C ALA A 2 17.94 -43.76 57.22
N GLU A 3 18.61 -42.60 57.18
CA GLU A 3 19.20 -42.01 55.97
C GLU A 3 20.17 -42.99 55.29
N LEU A 4 20.41 -42.83 53.98
CA LEU A 4 21.77 -42.73 53.43
C LEU A 4 21.74 -42.18 51.99
N ALA A 5 22.70 -41.30 51.72
CA ALA A 5 22.82 -40.42 50.58
C ALA A 5 23.44 -41.05 49.31
N LEU A 6 23.36 -40.26 48.24
CA LEU A 6 23.75 -40.44 46.83
C LEU A 6 25.24 -40.81 46.58
N PRO A 7 25.58 -41.19 45.33
CA PRO A 7 26.36 -40.24 44.52
C PRO A 7 25.95 -40.16 43.03
N SER A 8 25.97 -38.92 42.52
CA SER A 8 26.20 -38.59 41.09
C SER A 8 27.73 -38.65 40.82
N PRO A 9 28.27 -38.73 39.58
CA PRO A 9 27.80 -37.88 38.48
C PRO A 9 28.10 -38.37 37.01
N ILE A 10 27.76 -37.51 36.04
CA ILE A 10 28.44 -37.30 34.74
C ILE A 10 27.99 -38.13 33.50
N ILE A 11 27.25 -37.41 32.64
CA ILE A 11 27.48 -37.22 31.19
C ILE A 11 27.48 -38.46 30.29
N SER A 12 26.36 -38.64 29.59
CA SER A 12 26.27 -38.91 28.14
C SER A 12 25.01 -39.70 27.88
N ILE A 13 23.98 -39.04 27.38
CA ILE A 13 23.08 -39.48 26.29
C ILE A 13 22.09 -38.32 26.15
N LEU A 14 22.60 -37.20 25.66
CA LEU A 14 21.80 -36.18 25.01
C LEU A 14 21.82 -36.50 23.51
N LEU A 15 21.24 -37.65 23.14
CA LEU A 15 21.05 -38.04 21.74
C LEU A 15 19.65 -37.61 21.29
N LEU A 16 19.63 -36.40 20.74
CA LEU A 16 19.02 -36.09 19.44
C LEU A 16 17.68 -36.80 19.13
N PHE A 17 16.59 -36.30 19.72
CA PHE A 17 15.42 -36.00 18.91
C PHE A 17 15.28 -34.49 18.84
N VAL A 18 16.23 -33.90 18.11
CA VAL A 18 15.93 -32.69 17.35
C VAL A 18 14.85 -33.13 16.38
N PHE A 19 13.57 -32.99 16.77
CA PHE A 19 12.55 -32.78 15.76
C PHE A 19 12.96 -31.49 15.09
N SER A 20 13.77 -31.61 14.04
CA SER A 20 13.91 -30.64 12.97
C SER A 20 12.53 -30.53 12.35
N GLY A 21 11.63 -29.88 13.09
CA GLY A 21 10.50 -29.19 12.52
C GLY A 21 11.14 -28.12 11.66
N GLU A 22 11.36 -28.47 10.40
CA GLU A 22 11.22 -27.47 9.36
C GLU A 22 9.81 -26.90 9.56
N ILE A 23 9.72 -25.84 10.36
CA ILE A 23 8.69 -24.84 10.14
C ILE A 23 9.00 -24.39 8.73
N SER A 24 8.37 -25.04 7.74
CA SER A 24 8.23 -24.47 6.42
C SER A 24 7.66 -23.10 6.69
N MET A 25 8.51 -22.08 6.60
CA MET A 25 8.05 -20.73 6.41
C MET A 25 7.22 -20.84 5.14
N VAL A 26 5.90 -20.89 5.29
CA VAL A 26 4.99 -20.58 4.21
C VAL A 26 5.31 -19.12 3.93
N VAL A 27 6.31 -18.89 3.07
CA VAL A 27 6.54 -17.61 2.43
C VAL A 27 5.26 -17.43 1.63
N ASN A 28 4.32 -16.74 2.23
CA ASN A 28 3.13 -16.27 1.55
C ASN A 28 3.64 -15.28 0.50
N ALA A 29 4.01 -15.82 -0.66
CA ALA A 29 4.61 -15.08 -1.76
C ALA A 29 3.49 -14.29 -2.43
N GLN A 30 3.22 -13.12 -1.88
CA GLN A 30 2.21 -12.23 -2.42
C GLN A 30 2.85 -11.12 -3.21
N ASN A 31 2.23 -10.80 -4.34
CA ASN A 31 2.65 -9.63 -5.11
C ASN A 31 2.43 -8.37 -4.28
N ALA A 32 3.39 -7.45 -4.37
CA ALA A 32 3.29 -6.15 -3.76
C ALA A 32 3.80 -5.09 -4.73
N TRP A 33 3.17 -3.92 -4.66
CA TRP A 33 3.48 -2.76 -5.47
C TRP A 33 3.75 -1.56 -4.57
N CYS A 34 4.46 -0.57 -5.11
CA CYS A 34 4.59 0.74 -4.48
C CYS A 34 3.78 1.76 -5.29
N VAL A 35 2.79 2.39 -4.70
CA VAL A 35 2.03 3.47 -5.34
C VAL A 35 2.24 4.79 -4.59
N ALA A 36 1.98 5.90 -5.26
CA ALA A 36 1.98 7.21 -4.62
C ALA A 36 0.80 7.33 -3.66
N ASN A 37 1.02 8.03 -2.55
CA ASN A 37 0.01 8.38 -1.57
C ASN A 37 -0.88 9.50 -2.14
N PRO A 38 -2.20 9.27 -2.31
CA PRO A 38 -3.12 10.28 -2.82
C PRO A 38 -3.20 11.56 -1.96
N ALA A 39 -2.80 11.49 -0.69
CA ALA A 39 -2.72 12.64 0.22
C ALA A 39 -1.41 13.44 0.09
N ALA A 40 -0.46 13.03 -0.77
CA ALA A 40 0.80 13.74 -0.98
C ALA A 40 0.62 14.97 -1.89
N GLN A 41 1.35 16.04 -1.57
CA GLN A 41 1.39 17.24 -2.41
C GLN A 41 2.17 16.97 -3.70
N GLU A 42 1.80 17.69 -4.76
CA GLU A 42 2.36 17.52 -6.10
C GLU A 42 3.89 17.70 -6.12
N GLU A 43 4.43 18.67 -5.38
CA GLU A 43 5.86 18.94 -5.30
C GLU A 43 6.64 17.77 -4.68
N ALA A 44 6.05 17.10 -3.69
CA ALA A 44 6.62 15.92 -3.07
C ALA A 44 6.60 14.72 -4.03
N LEU A 45 5.54 14.59 -4.82
CA LEU A 45 5.42 13.55 -5.85
C LEU A 45 6.40 13.78 -7.01
N HIS A 46 6.60 15.02 -7.45
CA HIS A 46 7.62 15.36 -8.45
C HIS A 46 9.02 14.98 -7.97
N SER A 47 9.36 15.30 -6.71
CA SER A 47 10.65 14.90 -6.12
C SER A 47 10.82 13.37 -6.06
N ALA A 48 9.74 12.64 -5.79
CA ALA A 48 9.75 11.17 -5.79
C ALA A 48 9.96 10.58 -7.20
N VAL A 49 9.32 11.17 -8.22
CA VAL A 49 9.52 10.81 -9.64
C VAL A 49 10.98 11.04 -10.04
N ASP A 50 11.52 12.24 -9.82
CA ASP A 50 12.91 12.58 -10.18
C ASP A 50 13.91 11.60 -9.56
N TYR A 51 13.72 11.29 -8.27
CA TYR A 51 14.55 10.31 -7.57
C TYR A 51 14.39 8.90 -8.14
N ALA A 52 13.16 8.42 -8.37
CA ALA A 52 12.95 7.09 -8.92
C ALA A 52 13.58 6.95 -10.32
N CYS A 53 13.33 7.92 -11.19
CA CYS A 53 13.76 7.93 -12.58
C CYS A 53 15.27 8.09 -12.76
N SER A 54 16.02 8.52 -11.74
CA SER A 54 17.50 8.42 -11.77
C SER A 54 18.00 6.97 -11.69
N TYR A 55 17.13 6.01 -11.35
CA TYR A 55 17.48 4.59 -11.26
C TYR A 55 16.68 3.69 -12.21
N VAL A 56 15.51 4.12 -12.70
CA VAL A 56 14.65 3.30 -13.56
C VAL A 56 14.23 4.05 -14.82
N ASP A 57 13.78 3.30 -15.82
CA ASP A 57 13.25 3.87 -17.04
C ASP A 57 11.82 4.40 -16.84
N CYS A 58 11.67 5.72 -16.91
CA CYS A 58 10.39 6.41 -16.83
C CYS A 58 9.88 6.91 -18.18
N THR A 59 10.47 6.47 -19.30
CA THR A 59 9.91 6.77 -20.63
C THR A 59 8.43 6.39 -20.81
N PRO A 60 7.86 5.40 -20.08
CA PRO A 60 6.43 5.15 -20.14
C PRO A 60 5.54 6.28 -19.57
N THR A 61 6.04 7.10 -18.65
CA THR A 61 5.24 8.14 -17.96
C THR A 61 5.35 9.52 -18.58
N VAL A 62 6.23 9.72 -19.56
CA VAL A 62 6.34 11.01 -20.27
C VAL A 62 5.32 11.10 -21.40
N LYS A 63 5.05 12.32 -21.89
CA LYS A 63 4.10 12.56 -22.98
C LYS A 63 4.36 11.64 -24.19
N GLY A 64 3.34 10.86 -24.57
CA GLY A 64 3.43 9.86 -25.65
C GLY A 64 3.80 8.45 -25.18
N GLY A 65 4.17 8.27 -23.91
CA GLY A 65 4.37 6.98 -23.27
C GLY A 65 3.05 6.27 -22.93
N CYS A 66 3.12 4.95 -22.78
CA CYS A 66 1.94 4.09 -22.55
C CYS A 66 1.25 4.29 -21.19
N CYS A 67 1.96 4.89 -20.23
CA CYS A 67 1.50 5.22 -18.87
C CYS A 67 1.38 6.73 -18.64
N PHE A 68 1.38 7.54 -19.71
CA PHE A 68 1.17 8.98 -19.57
C PHE A 68 -0.25 9.31 -19.14
N TYR A 69 -1.25 8.58 -19.64
CA TYR A 69 -2.65 8.83 -19.29
C TYR A 69 -3.14 7.87 -18.18
N PRO A 70 -3.87 8.38 -17.16
CA PRO A 70 -4.25 9.78 -16.96
C PRO A 70 -3.04 10.67 -16.60
N ASP A 71 -3.07 11.91 -17.08
CA ASP A 71 -2.00 12.90 -16.88
C ASP A 71 -2.13 13.53 -15.50
N THR A 72 -1.69 12.79 -14.48
CA THR A 72 -1.76 13.22 -13.07
C THR A 72 -0.47 12.84 -12.33
N SER A 73 -0.06 13.67 -11.38
CA SER A 73 1.16 13.47 -10.61
C SER A 73 1.12 12.19 -9.78
N VAL A 74 -0.04 11.82 -9.23
CA VAL A 74 -0.23 10.55 -8.50
C VAL A 74 -0.04 9.34 -9.43
N HIS A 75 -0.52 9.41 -10.68
CA HIS A 75 -0.37 8.33 -11.65
C HIS A 75 1.09 8.13 -12.09
N HIS A 76 1.75 9.20 -12.50
CA HIS A 76 3.15 9.13 -12.93
C HIS A 76 4.08 8.73 -11.79
N ALA A 77 3.88 9.30 -10.59
CA ALA A 77 4.65 8.93 -9.40
C ALA A 77 4.44 7.47 -9.04
N SER A 78 3.21 6.97 -9.03
CA SER A 78 2.94 5.56 -8.74
C SER A 78 3.69 4.63 -9.69
N TYR A 79 3.73 4.93 -10.99
CA TYR A 79 4.44 4.09 -11.94
C TYR A 79 5.96 4.09 -11.68
N ALA A 80 6.55 5.28 -11.56
CA ALA A 80 7.99 5.45 -11.31
C ALA A 80 8.42 4.80 -9.99
N MET A 81 7.67 5.05 -8.91
CA MET A 81 7.93 4.50 -7.57
C MET A 81 7.78 2.98 -7.57
N ASN A 82 6.81 2.41 -8.28
CA ASN A 82 6.68 0.97 -8.41
C ASN A 82 7.89 0.38 -9.14
N ALA A 83 8.28 0.92 -10.30
CA ALA A 83 9.43 0.44 -11.05
C ALA A 83 10.71 0.45 -10.19
N TYR A 84 10.94 1.53 -9.45
CA TYR A 84 12.04 1.65 -8.49
C TYR A 84 11.95 0.58 -7.38
N TYR A 85 10.78 0.45 -6.75
CA TYR A 85 10.53 -0.50 -5.68
C TYR A 85 10.81 -1.95 -6.10
N GLN A 86 10.38 -2.33 -7.31
CA GLN A 86 10.66 -3.64 -7.89
C GLN A 86 12.16 -3.84 -8.10
N LYS A 87 12.86 -2.85 -8.68
CA LYS A 87 14.30 -2.91 -8.95
C LYS A 87 15.14 -3.04 -7.67
N MET A 88 14.75 -2.35 -6.60
CA MET A 88 15.51 -2.29 -5.35
C MET A 88 15.24 -3.44 -4.36
N GLY A 89 14.45 -4.44 -4.76
CA GLY A 89 14.23 -5.63 -3.94
C GLY A 89 13.08 -5.52 -2.94
N ARG A 90 12.12 -4.60 -3.17
CA ARG A 90 10.79 -4.60 -2.54
C ARG A 90 10.76 -4.59 -1.00
N LYS A 91 11.72 -3.92 -0.39
CA LYS A 91 11.72 -3.70 1.05
C LYS A 91 10.85 -2.50 1.39
N GLN A 92 10.30 -2.47 2.61
CA GLN A 92 9.39 -1.38 3.01
C GLN A 92 10.01 0.01 2.79
N TRP A 93 11.30 0.15 3.11
CA TRP A 93 12.03 1.41 2.92
C TRP A 93 12.21 1.82 1.45
N ASN A 94 12.16 0.88 0.50
CA ASN A 94 12.24 1.19 -0.93
C ASN A 94 10.96 1.86 -1.46
N CYS A 95 9.86 1.82 -0.69
CA CYS A 95 8.60 2.50 -1.01
C CYS A 95 8.38 3.71 -0.09
N TYR A 96 9.39 4.18 0.65
CA TYR A 96 9.18 5.25 1.62
C TYR A 96 8.98 6.62 0.97
N PHE A 97 9.89 7.04 0.08
CA PHE A 97 9.82 8.32 -0.65
C PHE A 97 9.37 9.51 0.21
N THR A 98 9.92 9.67 1.42
CA THR A 98 9.52 10.72 2.37
C THR A 98 8.03 10.65 2.73
N ASN A 99 7.56 9.44 3.04
CA ASN A 99 6.17 9.12 3.38
C ASN A 99 5.14 9.35 2.24
N THR A 100 5.61 9.49 1.00
CA THR A 100 4.72 9.64 -0.16
C THR A 100 4.41 8.32 -0.86
N GLY A 101 4.99 7.20 -0.43
CA GLY A 101 4.72 5.88 -1.00
C GLY A 101 3.92 4.95 -0.11
N LEU A 102 3.05 4.17 -0.74
CA LEU A 102 2.19 3.17 -0.10
C LEU A 102 2.44 1.80 -0.71
N ILE A 103 2.65 0.81 0.15
CA ILE A 103 2.74 -0.59 -0.30
C ILE A 103 1.32 -1.12 -0.50
N SER A 104 1.01 -1.47 -1.74
CA SER A 104 -0.24 -2.10 -2.15
C SER A 104 -0.11 -3.62 -2.24
N LEU A 105 -1.16 -4.33 -1.84
CA LEU A 105 -1.35 -5.77 -2.06
C LEU A 105 -2.29 -6.07 -3.23
N THR A 106 -2.84 -5.03 -3.84
CA THR A 106 -3.72 -5.12 -5.00
C THR A 106 -3.02 -4.52 -6.21
N ASP A 107 -3.16 -5.16 -7.36
CA ASP A 107 -2.60 -4.67 -8.61
C ASP A 107 -3.18 -3.27 -8.94
N PRO A 108 -2.34 -2.22 -9.01
CA PRO A 108 -2.78 -0.86 -9.35
C PRO A 108 -3.18 -0.69 -10.82
N SER A 109 -2.85 -1.66 -11.67
CA SER A 109 -3.13 -1.60 -13.11
C SER A 109 -4.64 -1.51 -13.33
N TYR A 110 -5.09 -0.39 -13.88
CA TYR A 110 -6.50 -0.17 -14.24
C TYR A 110 -6.71 -0.26 -15.75
N TYR A 111 -5.80 0.33 -16.53
CA TYR A 111 -5.81 0.22 -17.99
C TYR A 111 -4.78 -0.81 -18.47
N ALA A 112 -5.16 -1.61 -19.47
CA ALA A 112 -4.25 -2.61 -20.06
C ALA A 112 -3.02 -1.99 -20.75
N SER A 113 -3.07 -0.71 -21.13
CA SER A 113 -1.95 0.02 -21.73
C SER A 113 -0.87 0.38 -20.71
N CYS A 114 -1.21 0.47 -19.43
CA CYS A 114 -0.28 0.84 -18.37
C CYS A 114 -0.22 -0.23 -17.28
N ILE A 115 0.74 -1.15 -17.42
CA ILE A 115 0.90 -2.28 -16.52
C ILE A 115 1.91 -1.97 -15.42
N PHE A 116 1.46 -2.12 -14.17
CA PHE A 116 2.29 -2.06 -12.98
C PHE A 116 2.92 -3.43 -12.73
N VAL A 117 4.19 -3.56 -13.07
CA VAL A 117 4.93 -4.82 -12.86
C VAL A 117 4.99 -5.19 -11.38
N SER A 118 4.96 -6.49 -11.09
CA SER A 118 5.20 -7.06 -9.76
C SER A 118 6.21 -8.19 -9.82
N GLY A 119 6.83 -8.51 -8.69
CA GLY A 119 7.62 -9.72 -8.57
C GLY A 119 7.80 -10.17 -7.13
N GLY A 120 8.07 -11.47 -6.94
CA GLY A 120 8.54 -12.05 -5.67
C GLY A 120 7.55 -11.99 -4.49
N SER A 121 8.09 -12.24 -3.29
CA SER A 121 7.35 -12.16 -2.02
C SER A 121 7.34 -10.72 -1.49
N GLY A 122 6.14 -10.14 -1.39
CA GLY A 122 5.86 -8.89 -0.68
C GLY A 122 5.97 -9.04 0.84
N PRO A 123 5.64 -7.98 1.61
CA PRO A 123 5.57 -8.09 3.06
C PRO A 123 4.54 -9.15 3.49
N PRO A 124 4.67 -9.72 4.69
CA PRO A 124 3.65 -10.62 5.24
C PRO A 124 2.26 -9.97 5.19
N LEU A 125 1.23 -10.77 4.95
CA LEU A 125 -0.15 -10.29 5.03
C LEU A 125 -0.42 -9.67 6.40
N PRO A 126 -0.80 -8.39 6.47
CA PRO A 126 -1.38 -7.83 7.67
C PRO A 126 -2.78 -8.41 7.90
N GLN A 127 -3.30 -8.24 9.11
CA GLN A 127 -4.72 -8.50 9.34
C GLN A 127 -5.56 -7.45 8.60
N LYS A 128 -6.76 -7.81 8.15
CA LYS A 128 -7.69 -6.92 7.42
C LYS A 128 -7.97 -5.59 8.15
N LYS A 129 -7.88 -5.59 9.49
CA LYS A 129 -8.03 -4.40 10.32
C LYS A 129 -6.84 -3.42 10.23
N ASP A 130 -5.67 -3.91 9.86
CA ASP A 130 -4.40 -3.18 9.79
C ASP A 130 -4.09 -2.71 8.34
N THR A 131 -5.11 -2.65 7.48
CA THR A 131 -5.00 -2.18 6.09
C THR A 131 -5.90 -0.99 5.82
N TRP A 132 -5.64 -0.26 4.74
CA TRP A 132 -6.45 0.87 4.28
C TRP A 132 -6.90 0.64 2.84
N CYS A 133 -7.96 1.35 2.44
CA CYS A 133 -8.45 1.37 1.08
C CYS A 133 -8.19 2.74 0.46
N VAL A 134 -7.53 2.77 -0.69
CA VAL A 134 -7.30 4.00 -1.47
C VAL A 134 -7.71 3.77 -2.93
N ALA A 135 -7.96 4.84 -3.67
CA ALA A 135 -8.24 4.75 -5.09
C ALA A 135 -6.98 4.35 -5.86
N LYS A 136 -7.16 3.55 -6.92
CA LYS A 136 -6.07 3.26 -7.86
C LYS A 136 -5.61 4.54 -8.57
N PRO A 137 -4.31 4.68 -8.88
CA PRO A 137 -3.76 5.88 -9.47
C PRO A 137 -4.27 6.18 -10.89
N GLY A 138 -4.75 5.17 -11.62
CA GLY A 138 -5.23 5.29 -13.00
C GLY A 138 -6.72 5.61 -13.14
N ILE A 139 -7.47 5.82 -12.07
CA ILE A 139 -8.91 6.03 -12.16
C ILE A 139 -9.22 7.43 -12.72
N PRO A 140 -10.09 7.55 -13.73
CA PRO A 140 -10.43 8.85 -14.30
C PRO A 140 -11.35 9.65 -13.38
N ASP A 141 -11.21 10.96 -13.40
CA ASP A 141 -11.95 11.91 -12.56
C ASP A 141 -13.47 11.68 -12.47
N PRO A 142 -14.21 11.41 -13.58
CA PRO A 142 -15.64 11.14 -13.48
C PRO A 142 -15.97 9.94 -12.59
N ALA A 143 -15.18 8.86 -12.67
CA ALA A 143 -15.37 7.68 -11.83
C ALA A 143 -15.00 7.96 -10.37
N LEU A 144 -13.96 8.78 -10.12
CA LEU A 144 -13.62 9.22 -8.77
C LEU A 144 -14.76 10.03 -8.14
N GLN A 145 -15.40 10.92 -8.90
CA GLN A 145 -16.55 11.70 -8.43
C GLN A 145 -17.73 10.80 -8.07
N GLU A 146 -18.07 9.82 -8.92
CA GLU A 146 -19.14 8.85 -8.61
C GLU A 146 -18.87 8.06 -7.32
N ILE A 147 -17.60 7.69 -7.08
CA ILE A 147 -17.19 7.01 -5.85
C ILE A 147 -17.35 7.91 -4.62
N ILE A 148 -16.97 9.19 -4.72
CA ILE A 148 -17.16 10.18 -3.65
C ILE A 148 -18.65 10.31 -3.32
N ASP A 149 -19.48 10.53 -4.35
CA ASP A 149 -20.93 10.73 -4.17
C ASP A 149 -21.57 9.49 -3.53
N PHE A 150 -21.19 8.29 -3.97
CA PHE A 150 -21.64 7.03 -3.38
C PHE A 150 -21.20 6.87 -1.93
N ALA A 151 -19.90 6.98 -1.65
CA ALA A 151 -19.35 6.74 -0.32
C ALA A 151 -19.92 7.74 0.69
N CYS A 152 -19.96 9.02 0.33
CA CYS A 152 -20.50 10.08 1.18
C CYS A 152 -22.01 9.98 1.37
N GLY A 153 -22.76 9.53 0.36
CA GLY A 153 -24.19 9.24 0.49
C GLY A 153 -24.49 8.14 1.51
N VAL A 154 -23.64 7.10 1.57
CA VAL A 154 -23.76 6.01 2.56
C VAL A 154 -23.30 6.43 3.95
N LEU A 155 -22.13 7.06 4.05
CA LEU A 155 -21.49 7.44 5.32
C LEU A 155 -22.23 8.58 6.04
N LYS A 156 -22.94 9.45 5.29
CA LYS A 156 -23.58 10.69 5.75
C LYS A 156 -22.65 11.76 6.31
N ASP A 157 -21.39 11.44 6.62
CA ASP A 157 -20.36 12.40 7.03
C ASP A 157 -19.09 12.26 6.18
N CYS A 158 -18.88 13.26 5.33
CA CYS A 158 -17.64 13.48 4.56
C CYS A 158 -17.04 14.86 4.84
N SER A 159 -17.33 15.45 6.01
CA SER A 159 -16.89 16.80 6.39
C SER A 159 -15.37 17.01 6.25
N LYS A 160 -14.58 15.96 6.49
CA LYS A 160 -13.11 16.02 6.42
C LYS A 160 -12.53 16.29 5.03
N ILE A 161 -13.26 15.97 3.96
CA ILE A 161 -12.82 16.22 2.56
C ILE A 161 -13.52 17.45 1.95
N GLN A 162 -14.42 18.10 2.68
CA GLN A 162 -15.04 19.35 2.25
C GLN A 162 -14.11 20.54 2.51
N GLU A 163 -14.46 21.72 2.02
CA GLU A 163 -13.73 22.96 2.29
C GLU A 163 -13.49 23.14 3.81
N HIS A 164 -12.26 23.51 4.17
CA HIS A 164 -11.77 23.59 5.56
C HIS A 164 -11.64 22.26 6.33
N GLY A 165 -11.96 21.13 5.70
CA GLY A 165 -11.73 19.79 6.24
C GLY A 165 -10.24 19.44 6.32
N SER A 166 -9.87 18.59 7.28
CA SER A 166 -8.48 18.19 7.54
C SER A 166 -7.84 17.38 6.40
N CYS A 167 -8.65 16.80 5.52
CA CYS A 167 -8.27 16.03 4.35
C CYS A 167 -8.73 16.70 3.04
N PHE A 168 -9.02 18.01 3.08
CA PHE A 168 -9.35 18.76 1.88
C PHE A 168 -8.14 18.91 0.95
N LEU A 169 -6.95 19.13 1.52
CA LEU A 169 -5.71 19.26 0.76
C LEU A 169 -4.95 17.93 0.70
N PRO A 170 -4.36 17.56 -0.45
CA PRO A 170 -4.46 18.25 -1.75
C PRO A 170 -5.89 18.17 -2.32
N ASN A 171 -6.35 19.27 -2.92
CA ASN A 171 -7.71 19.38 -3.48
C ASN A 171 -7.80 18.66 -4.84
N THR A 172 -7.82 17.33 -4.80
CA THR A 172 -7.93 16.46 -5.96
C THR A 172 -8.96 15.38 -5.72
N LEU A 173 -9.65 14.96 -6.78
CA LEU A 173 -10.66 13.90 -6.68
C LEU A 173 -10.08 12.58 -6.16
N ILE A 174 -8.84 12.24 -6.53
CA ILE A 174 -8.21 11.00 -6.07
C ILE A 174 -7.90 11.02 -4.58
N SER A 175 -7.51 12.18 -4.03
CA SER A 175 -7.31 12.37 -2.58
C SER A 175 -8.62 12.21 -1.83
N HIS A 176 -9.66 12.93 -2.26
CA HIS A 176 -10.99 12.91 -1.64
C HIS A 176 -11.66 11.53 -1.74
N ALA A 177 -11.61 10.91 -2.91
CA ALA A 177 -12.12 9.56 -3.12
C ALA A 177 -11.40 8.53 -2.24
N SER A 178 -10.07 8.58 -2.17
CA SER A 178 -9.29 7.66 -1.34
C SER A 178 -9.66 7.75 0.13
N PHE A 179 -9.87 8.96 0.64
CA PHE A 179 -10.31 9.15 2.02
C PHE A 179 -11.74 8.62 2.26
N ALA A 180 -12.68 8.94 1.36
CA ALA A 180 -14.06 8.47 1.46
C ALA A 180 -14.16 6.94 1.34
N MET A 181 -13.40 6.33 0.42
CA MET A 181 -13.26 4.89 0.27
C MET A 181 -12.72 4.24 1.53
N ASN A 182 -11.72 4.85 2.18
CA ASN A 182 -11.20 4.32 3.44
C ASN A 182 -12.26 4.36 4.56
N LEU A 183 -13.00 5.47 4.71
CA LEU A 183 -14.08 5.54 5.69
C LEU A 183 -15.15 4.46 5.46
N TYR A 184 -15.56 4.26 4.21
CA TYR A 184 -16.49 3.20 3.82
C TYR A 184 -15.90 1.81 4.10
N TYR A 185 -14.63 1.59 3.73
CA TYR A 185 -13.90 0.35 3.95
C TYR A 185 -13.86 -0.04 5.44
N LYS A 186 -13.75 0.94 6.34
CA LYS A 186 -13.73 0.72 7.79
C LYS A 186 -15.12 0.66 8.42
N ALA A 187 -16.16 1.10 7.73
CA ALA A 187 -17.53 1.11 8.25
C ALA A 187 -18.01 -0.32 8.53
N ASP A 188 -18.42 -0.56 9.78
CA ASP A 188 -19.03 -1.81 10.27
C ASP A 188 -18.29 -3.11 9.87
N GLY A 189 -16.96 -3.04 9.70
CA GLY A 189 -16.15 -4.20 9.33
C GLY A 189 -16.40 -4.75 7.92
N GLN A 190 -17.00 -3.98 7.02
CA GLN A 190 -17.23 -4.42 5.64
C GLN A 190 -15.90 -4.75 4.95
N TYR A 191 -14.88 -3.90 5.14
CA TYR A 191 -13.55 -4.04 4.56
C TYR A 191 -13.61 -4.47 3.08
N ASN A 192 -14.54 -3.87 2.33
CA ASN A 192 -14.69 -4.04 0.89
C ASN A 192 -14.03 -2.85 0.19
N CYS A 193 -12.97 -3.12 -0.56
CA CYS A 193 -12.19 -2.10 -1.28
C CYS A 193 -12.28 -2.30 -2.80
N ASP A 194 -13.34 -2.94 -3.30
CA ASP A 194 -13.45 -3.19 -4.73
C ASP A 194 -13.83 -1.92 -5.51
N PHE A 195 -14.95 -1.27 -5.16
CA PHE A 195 -15.47 -0.08 -5.86
C PHE A 195 -15.48 -0.23 -7.39
N ASN A 196 -15.97 -1.37 -7.90
CA ASN A 196 -15.94 -1.74 -9.32
C ASN A 196 -14.49 -1.81 -9.87
N GLY A 197 -13.58 -2.37 -9.09
CA GLY A 197 -12.16 -2.46 -9.39
C GLY A 197 -11.36 -1.16 -9.26
N ALA A 198 -11.97 -0.07 -8.78
CA ALA A 198 -11.31 1.22 -8.60
C ALA A 198 -10.50 1.33 -7.30
N GLY A 199 -10.78 0.49 -6.30
CA GLY A 199 -10.05 0.49 -5.05
C GLY A 199 -8.84 -0.45 -5.04
N GLN A 200 -7.88 -0.13 -4.18
CA GLN A 200 -6.75 -0.98 -3.88
C GLN A 200 -6.42 -0.97 -2.38
N VAL A 201 -6.08 -2.15 -1.86
CA VAL A 201 -5.74 -2.34 -0.45
C VAL A 201 -4.26 -2.04 -0.24
N VAL A 202 -3.97 -1.13 0.68
CA VAL A 202 -2.60 -0.77 1.08
C VAL A 202 -2.33 -1.13 2.54
N VAL A 203 -1.08 -1.44 2.84
CA VAL A 203 -0.61 -1.87 4.18
C VAL A 203 0.25 -0.82 4.87
N THR A 204 0.55 0.27 4.16
CA THR A 204 1.24 1.44 4.69
C THR A 204 0.21 2.50 5.01
N ASN A 205 0.32 3.13 6.17
CA ASN A 205 -0.62 4.16 6.62
C ASN A 205 -0.60 5.36 5.64
N PRO A 206 -1.73 5.69 4.98
CA PRO A 206 -1.81 6.81 4.05
C PRO A 206 -1.82 8.19 4.72
N SER A 207 -1.88 8.27 6.05
CA SER A 207 -1.98 9.53 6.78
C SER A 207 -0.80 10.46 6.50
N LEU A 208 -1.09 11.73 6.23
CA LEU A 208 -0.11 12.77 5.97
C LEU A 208 -0.56 14.10 6.59
N GLY A 209 0.32 14.73 7.37
CA GLY A 209 -0.03 15.98 8.08
C GLY A 209 -1.28 15.81 8.94
N ASP A 210 -2.24 16.73 8.77
CA ASP A 210 -3.52 16.70 9.49
C ASP A 210 -4.55 15.72 8.89
N CYS A 211 -4.27 15.18 7.70
CA CYS A 211 -5.15 14.19 7.09
C CYS A 211 -4.87 12.79 7.64
N VAL A 212 -5.67 12.39 8.62
CA VAL A 212 -5.53 11.10 9.32
C VAL A 212 -6.53 10.07 8.81
N TYR A 213 -6.02 9.00 8.22
CA TYR A 213 -6.76 7.80 7.83
C TYR A 213 -6.97 6.90 9.04
N VAL A 214 -8.24 6.69 9.41
CA VAL A 214 -8.66 5.80 10.51
C VAL A 214 -8.98 4.39 10.02
#